data_AF-A0A0B8QPC0-F1
#
_entry.id   AF-A0A0B8QPC0-F1
#
_cell.length_a   1.000
_cell.length_b   1.000
_cell.length_c   1.000
_cell.angle_alpha   90.00
_cell.angle_beta   90.00
_cell.angle_gamma   90.00
#
_symmetry.space_group_name_H-M   'P 1'
#
loop_
_entity.id
_entity.type
_entity.pdbx_description
1 polymer ?
#
loop_
_entity_poly.entity_id
_entity_poly.type
_entity_poly.pdbx_seq_one_letter_code
_entity_poly.pdbx_strand_id
1 'polypeptide(L)' 'MAKDRFANLDLNLLRTFLVLSQELNMRKASVRLNVSQPAISQALQRLRHHFDDELFVKVRSG' A
#
# COMPACT_ATOMS: atom_id res chain seq x y z
N MET A 1 6.73 -22.67 -14.31
CA MET A 1 7.24 -22.24 -12.98
C MET A 1 6.35 -21.13 -12.48
N ALA A 2 5.81 -21.23 -11.26
CA ALA A 2 5.13 -20.09 -10.65
C ALA A 2 6.12 -18.92 -10.59
N LYS A 3 5.73 -17.75 -11.10
CA LYS A 3 6.55 -16.55 -11.05
C LYS A 3 6.82 -16.24 -9.58
N ASP A 4 8.09 -16.19 -9.17
CA ASP A 4 8.43 -15.79 -7.80
C ASP A 4 7.98 -14.33 -7.61
N ARG A 5 6.90 -14.16 -6.84
CA ARG A 5 6.29 -12.86 -6.57
C ARG A 5 7.15 -12.02 -5.63
N PHE A 6 8.22 -12.54 -5.04
CA PHE A 6 9.05 -11.78 -4.11
C PHE A 6 10.37 -11.30 -4.73
N ALA A 7 10.85 -11.95 -5.79
CA ALA A 7 12.13 -11.63 -6.42
C ALA A 7 12.26 -10.18 -6.94
N ASN A 8 11.16 -9.51 -7.29
CA ASN A 8 11.15 -8.13 -7.81
C ASN A 8 10.26 -7.18 -7.00
N LEU A 9 9.91 -7.54 -5.77
CA LEU A 9 9.04 -6.72 -4.93
C LEU A 9 9.84 -5.58 -4.29
N ASP A 10 9.43 -4.34 -4.53
CA ASP A 10 9.94 -3.20 -3.76
C ASP A 10 9.40 -3.26 -2.33
N LEU A 11 10.28 -3.60 -1.38
CA LEU A 11 9.96 -3.78 0.03
C LEU A 11 9.46 -2.48 0.69
N ASN A 12 9.73 -1.30 0.14
CA ASN A 12 9.16 -0.04 0.65
C ASN A 12 7.65 0.03 0.45
N LEU A 13 7.10 -0.71 -0.54
CA LEU A 13 5.66 -0.82 -0.73
C LEU A 13 5.00 -1.57 0.43
N LEU A 14 5.67 -2.60 0.97
CA LEU A 14 5.19 -3.33 2.14
C LEU A 14 5.15 -2.45 3.40
N ARG A 15 6.10 -1.51 3.54
CA ARG A 15 6.06 -0.53 4.63
C ARG A 15 4.82 0.37 4.53
N THR A 16 4.49 0.83 3.32
CA THR A 16 3.29 1.63 3.08
C THR A 16 2.03 0.83 3.41
N PHE A 17 1.96 -0.42 2.93
CA PHE A 17 0.85 -1.34 3.21
C PHE A 17 0.66 -1.58 4.70
N LEU A 18 1.74 -1.90 5.43
CA LEU A 18 1.69 -2.15 6.87
C LEU A 18 1.13 -0.94 7.63
N VAL A 19 1.63 0.27 7.34
CA VAL A 19 1.13 1.47 8.02
C VAL A 19 -0.33 1.75 7.65
N LEU A 20 -0.72 1.62 6.38
CA LEU A 20 -2.14 1.77 5.99
C LEU A 20 -3.06 0.77 6.70
N SER A 21 -2.62 -0.48 6.85
CA SER A 21 -3.41 -1.53 7.54
C SER A 21 -3.60 -1.24 9.03
N GLN A 22 -2.67 -0.53 9.65
CA GLN A 22 -2.75 -0.13 11.07
C GLN A 22 -3.60 1.13 11.25
N GLU A 23 -3.44 2.11 10.37
CA GLU A 23 -4.12 3.39 10.49
C GLU A 23 -5.56 3.36 9.97
N LEU A 24 -5.86 2.46 9.02
CA LEU A 24 -7.13 2.38 8.25
C LEU A 24 -7.59 3.74 7.73
N ASN A 25 -6.63 4.64 7.51
CA ASN A 25 -6.90 6.02 7.16
C ASN A 25 -5.71 6.60 6.40
N MET A 26 -5.95 6.98 5.14
CA MET A 26 -4.90 7.44 4.24
C MET A 26 -4.22 8.73 4.71
N ARG A 27 -4.95 9.62 5.39
CA ARG A 27 -4.38 10.86 5.95
C ARG A 27 -3.51 10.58 7.17
N LYS A 28 -3.92 9.69 8.07
CA LYS A 28 -3.09 9.29 9.22
C LYS A 28 -1.82 8.57 8.76
N ALA A 29 -1.94 7.66 7.80
CA ALA A 29 -0.80 6.96 7.22
C ALA A 29 0.20 7.93 6.54
N SER A 30 -0.28 8.96 5.84
CA SER A 30 0.60 9.96 5.20
C SER A 30 1.42 10.75 6.22
N VAL A 31 0.80 11.12 7.34
CA VAL A 31 1.50 11.79 8.45
C VAL A 31 2.53 10.84 9.06
N ARG A 32 2.16 9.59 9.35
CA ARG A 32 3.06 8.61 10.00
C ARG A 32 4.24 8.19 9.12
N LEU A 33 4.04 8.11 7.81
CA LEU A 33 5.09 7.79 6.84
C LEU A 33 5.91 9.02 6.41
N ASN A 34 5.51 10.23 6.82
CA ASN A 34 6.09 11.49 6.38
C ASN A 34 6.14 11.63 4.85
N VAL A 35 5.01 11.34 4.18
CA VAL A 35 4.85 11.45 2.73
C VAL A 35 3.50 12.08 2.39
N SER A 36 3.30 12.45 1.12
CA SER A 36 2.01 12.96 0.65
C SER A 36 0.99 11.82 0.45
N GLN A 37 -0.31 12.11 0.55
CA GLN A 37 -1.35 11.12 0.24
C GLN A 37 -1.28 10.58 -1.21
N PRO A 38 -0.96 11.39 -2.24
CA PRO A 38 -0.72 10.89 -3.59
C PRO A 38 0.42 9.86 -3.67
N ALA A 39 1.51 10.05 -2.92
CA ALA A 39 2.60 9.09 -2.88
C ALA A 39 2.16 7.73 -2.31
N ILE A 40 1.31 7.74 -1.28
CA ILE A 40 0.69 6.52 -0.74
C ILE A 40 -0.22 5.87 -1.79
N SER A 41 -1.05 6.65 -2.49
CA SER A 41 -1.94 6.13 -3.53
C SER A 41 -1.14 5.43 -4.65
N GLN A 42 -0.05 6.03 -5.10
CA GLN A 42 0.83 5.46 -6.11
C GLN A 42 1.55 4.19 -5.62
N ALA A 43 2.04 4.19 -4.38
CA ALA A 43 2.64 3.01 -3.76
C ALA A 43 1.62 1.86 -3.65
N LEU A 44 0.39 2.16 -3.24
CA LEU A 44 -0.67 1.18 -3.18
C LEU A 44 -1.06 0.65 -4.57
N GLN A 45 -1.15 1.51 -5.58
CA GLN A 45 -1.42 1.09 -6.97
C GLN A 45 -0.37 0.10 -7.49
N ARG A 46 0.92 0.37 -7.24
CA ARG A 46 2.00 -0.54 -7.62
C ARG A 46 1.88 -1.89 -6.92
N LEU A 47 1.53 -1.88 -5.63
CA LEU A 47 1.36 -3.10 -4.85
C LEU A 47 0.16 -3.93 -5.33
N ARG A 48 -0.95 -3.26 -5.66
CA ARG A 48 -2.14 -3.88 -6.25
C ARG A 48 -1.82 -4.59 -7.56
N HIS A 49 -1.08 -3.90 -8.45
CA HIS A 49 -0.65 -4.48 -9.73
C HIS A 49 0.29 -5.68 -9.55
N HIS A 50 1.19 -5.61 -8.56
CA HIS A 50 2.15 -6.67 -8.30
C HIS A 50 1.50 -7.96 -7.79
N PHE A 51 0.50 -7.83 -6.91
CA PHE A 51 -0.21 -8.97 -6.33
C PHE A 51 -1.47 -9.39 -7.09
N ASP A 52 -1.92 -8.55 -8.03
CA ASP A 52 -3.22 -8.66 -8.72
C ASP A 52 -4.39 -8.70 -7.73
N ASP A 53 -4.36 -7.80 -6.74
CA ASP A 53 -5.31 -7.73 -5.62
C ASP A 53 -5.63 -6.27 -5.27
N GLU A 54 -6.85 -5.97 -4.80
CA GLU A 54 -7.25 -4.61 -4.43
C GLU A 54 -6.65 -4.12 -3.11
N LEU A 55 -6.21 -5.02 -2.23
CA LEU A 55 -5.55 -4.84 -0.93
C LEU A 55 -6.38 -4.11 0.14
N PHE A 56 -7.10 -3.05 -0.23
CA PHE A 56 -7.99 -2.26 0.63
C PHE A 56 -9.19 -1.78 -0.17
N VAL A 57 -10.37 -1.90 0.43
CA VAL A 57 -11.65 -1.38 -0.09
C VAL A 57 -12.01 -0.11 0.67
N LYS A 58 -12.42 0.93 -0.05
CA LYS A 58 -12.80 2.21 0.57
C LYS A 58 -14.19 2.10 1.21
N VAL A 59 -14.29 2.36 2.51
CA VAL A 59 -15.55 2.45 3.25
C VAL A 59 -15.80 3.86 3.79
N ARG A 60 -17.05 4.18 4.14
CA ARG A 60 -17.42 5.52 4.63
C ARG A 60 -16.75 5.91 5.95
N SER A 61 -16.35 4.94 6.77
CA SER A 61 -15.80 5.13 8.12
C SER A 61 -14.27 5.23 8.18
N GLY A 62 -13.59 5.08 7.04
CA GLY A 62 -12.17 4.69 7.04
C GLY A 62 -12.06 3.17 7.04
#